data_AF-A0AAP8KGN8-F1
#
_entry.id   AF-A0AAP8KGN8-F1
#
_cell.length_a   1.000
_cell.length_b   1.000
_cell.length_c   1.000
_cell.angle_alpha   90.00
_cell.angle_beta   90.00
_cell.angle_gamma   90.00
#
_symmetry.space_group_name_H-M   'P 1'
#
loop_
_entity.id
_entity.type
_entity.pdbx_description
1 polymer ?
#
loop_
_entity_poly.entity_id
_entity_poly.type
_entity_poly.pdbx_seq_one_letter_code
_entity_poly.pdbx_strand_id
1 'polypeptide(L)'
;MAMAQSAPKWLFSYQSFKGRYAIYSGGLSDPQPSTSKDKRIAFWIDGKAAKQLFDAMGPDLRNACGADGEYRLRQRAEVRCSYHPRDGHHCDFGFDLVTGRSIGGSVC
;
A
#
# COMPACT_ATOMS: atom_id res chain seq x y z
N MET A 1 -19.26 -8.10 -43.96
CA MET A 1 -19.83 -7.77 -42.65
C MET A 1 -18.74 -7.94 -41.61
N ALA A 2 -18.26 -6.87 -40.98
CA ALA A 2 -17.27 -6.95 -39.91
C ALA A 2 -18.00 -7.12 -38.57
N MET A 3 -17.68 -8.16 -37.82
CA MET A 3 -18.23 -8.38 -36.48
C MET A 3 -17.55 -7.43 -35.49
N ALA A 4 -18.32 -6.57 -34.85
CA ALA A 4 -17.86 -5.78 -33.73
C ALA A 4 -17.63 -6.72 -32.53
N GLN A 5 -16.36 -6.89 -32.15
CA GLN A 5 -16.00 -7.66 -30.98
C GLN A 5 -16.37 -6.82 -29.73
N SER A 6 -17.33 -7.31 -28.94
CA SER A 6 -17.73 -6.64 -27.70
C SER A 6 -16.54 -6.59 -26.74
N ALA A 7 -16.26 -5.39 -26.22
CA ALA A 7 -15.20 -5.21 -25.23
C ALA A 7 -15.47 -6.09 -24.00
N PRO A 8 -14.43 -6.69 -23.39
CA PRO A 8 -14.61 -7.53 -22.21
C PRO A 8 -15.30 -6.74 -21.10
N LYS A 9 -16.41 -7.30 -20.58
CA LYS A 9 -17.15 -6.71 -19.46
C LYS A 9 -16.25 -6.74 -18.22
N TRP A 10 -15.85 -5.58 -17.72
CA TRP A 10 -15.18 -5.48 -16.43
C TRP A 10 -16.12 -5.99 -15.33
N LEU A 11 -15.69 -7.02 -14.60
CA LEU A 11 -16.42 -7.60 -13.48
C LEU A 11 -15.69 -7.24 -12.19
N PHE A 12 -16.34 -6.45 -11.34
CA PHE A 12 -15.84 -6.18 -10.00
C PHE A 12 -15.69 -7.50 -9.24
N SER A 13 -14.45 -7.85 -8.89
CA SER A 13 -14.13 -9.08 -8.18
C SER A 13 -12.97 -8.87 -7.23
N TYR A 14 -13.08 -9.47 -6.03
CA TYR A 14 -11.97 -9.52 -5.09
C TYR A 14 -10.94 -10.53 -5.55
N GLN A 15 -9.66 -10.21 -5.35
CA GLN A 15 -8.54 -11.10 -5.60
C GLN A 15 -7.87 -11.44 -4.28
N SER A 16 -7.57 -12.72 -4.06
CA SER A 16 -6.80 -13.14 -2.89
C SER A 16 -5.37 -12.63 -2.97
N PHE A 17 -4.83 -12.17 -1.85
CA PHE A 17 -3.42 -11.82 -1.71
C PHE A 17 -2.91 -12.28 -0.33
N LYS A 18 -1.59 -12.33 -0.18
CA LYS A 18 -0.93 -12.56 1.10
C LYS A 18 -0.33 -11.24 1.58
N GLY A 19 -0.62 -10.88 2.82
CA GLY A 19 -0.10 -9.68 3.47
C GLY A 19 -0.06 -9.85 4.98
N ARG A 20 0.47 -8.83 5.66
CA ARG A 20 0.50 -8.72 7.12
C ARG A 20 -0.25 -7.47 7.52
N TYR A 21 -0.74 -7.43 8.76
CA TYR A 21 -1.32 -6.23 9.33
C TYR A 21 -1.00 -6.17 10.83
N ALA A 22 -1.07 -4.96 11.39
CA ALA A 22 -0.93 -4.74 12.82
C ALA A 22 -1.99 -3.74 13.28
N ILE A 23 -2.62 -4.02 14.44
CA ILE A 23 -3.54 -3.10 15.12
C ILE A 23 -2.83 -2.51 16.33
N TYR A 24 -2.82 -1.19 16.45
CA TYR A 24 -2.01 -0.47 17.43
C TYR A 24 -2.66 0.86 17.87
N SER A 25 -2.14 1.45 18.95
CA SER A 25 -2.33 2.87 19.35
C SER A 25 -1.04 3.64 19.11
N GLY A 26 -1.09 4.97 19.16
CA GLY A 26 0.08 5.84 19.01
C GLY A 26 0.54 5.99 17.56
N GLY A 27 1.81 6.34 17.37
CA GLY A 27 2.44 6.48 16.06
C GLY A 27 3.11 5.19 15.61
N LEU A 28 3.35 5.03 14.31
CA LEU A 28 4.11 3.89 13.79
C LEU A 28 5.56 3.82 14.28
N SER A 29 6.14 4.94 14.69
CA SER A 29 7.48 5.01 15.31
C SER A 29 7.49 4.55 16.78
N ASP A 30 6.32 4.51 17.43
CA ASP A 30 6.16 4.11 18.84
C ASP A 30 4.78 3.43 19.04
N PRO A 31 4.59 2.22 18.48
CA PRO A 31 3.32 1.53 18.53
C PRO A 31 3.04 0.99 19.93
N GLN A 32 1.83 1.22 20.43
CA GLN A 32 1.36 0.78 21.74
C GLN A 32 0.16 -0.17 21.61
N PRO A 33 -0.19 -0.94 22.65
CA PRO A 33 -1.41 -1.76 22.66
C PRO A 33 -2.66 -0.93 22.31
N SER A 34 -3.54 -1.47 21.46
CA SER A 34 -4.73 -0.77 21.00
C SER A 34 -5.71 -0.46 22.14
N THR A 35 -6.34 0.71 22.13
CA THR A 35 -7.38 1.08 23.10
C THR A 35 -8.74 1.31 22.42
N SER A 36 -9.77 1.65 23.19
CA SER A 36 -11.07 2.03 22.62
C SER A 36 -11.08 3.44 22.01
N LYS A 37 -10.17 4.31 22.47
CA LYS A 37 -10.10 5.73 22.05
C LYS A 37 -9.01 5.99 21.01
N ASP A 38 -8.05 5.07 20.89
CA ASP A 38 -6.99 5.09 19.89
C ASP A 38 -6.79 3.68 19.37
N LYS A 39 -7.14 3.47 18.10
CA LYS A 39 -7.05 2.19 17.44
C LYS A 39 -6.79 2.42 15.97
N ARG A 40 -5.67 1.93 15.49
CA ARG A 40 -5.18 2.11 14.13
C ARG A 40 -4.85 0.76 13.55
N ILE A 41 -4.91 0.64 12.24
CA ILE A 41 -4.44 -0.53 11.51
C ILE A 41 -3.44 -0.10 10.45
N ALA A 42 -2.34 -0.83 10.33
CA ALA A 42 -1.41 -0.73 9.22
C ALA A 42 -1.38 -2.06 8.47
N PHE A 43 -1.38 -1.99 7.15
CA PHE A 43 -1.26 -3.12 6.24
C PHE A 43 0.12 -3.11 5.60
N TRP A 44 0.68 -4.31 5.44
CA TRP A 44 1.90 -4.58 4.72
C TRP A 44 1.59 -5.62 3.64
N ILE A 45 1.68 -5.21 2.38
CA ILE A 45 1.31 -6.01 1.21
C ILE A 45 2.57 -6.28 0.38
N ASP A 46 2.75 -7.52 -0.08
CA ASP A 46 3.88 -7.92 -0.89
C ASP A 46 3.44 -8.64 -2.18
N GLY A 47 4.40 -8.92 -3.06
CA GLY A 47 4.22 -9.80 -4.21
C GLY A 47 3.34 -9.20 -5.32
N LYS A 48 2.49 -10.03 -5.94
CA LYS A 48 1.71 -9.64 -7.13
C LYS A 48 0.80 -8.43 -6.87
N ALA A 49 0.12 -8.40 -5.72
CA ALA A 49 -0.75 -7.30 -5.36
C ALA A 49 0.06 -6.00 -5.22
N ALA A 50 1.16 -6.02 -4.46
CA ALA A 50 2.04 -4.86 -4.30
C ALA A 50 2.59 -4.36 -5.64
N LYS A 51 2.99 -5.26 -6.55
CA LYS A 51 3.42 -4.88 -7.90
C LYS A 51 2.30 -4.18 -8.68
N GLN A 52 1.09 -4.71 -8.67
CA GLN A 52 -0.05 -4.11 -9.37
C GLN A 52 -0.39 -2.72 -8.83
N LEU A 53 -0.36 -2.54 -7.51
CA LEU A 53 -0.51 -1.24 -6.87
C LEU A 53 0.63 -0.28 -7.28
N PHE A 54 1.88 -0.73 -7.17
CA PHE A 54 3.05 0.06 -7.55
C PHE A 54 2.99 0.51 -9.01
N ASP A 55 2.66 -0.39 -9.94
CA ASP A 55 2.55 -0.10 -11.38
C ASP A 55 1.41 0.89 -11.69
N ALA A 56 0.29 0.79 -10.97
CA ALA A 56 -0.85 1.70 -11.10
C ALA A 56 -0.59 3.09 -10.49
N MET A 57 0.39 3.19 -9.60
CA MET A 57 0.86 4.43 -9.01
C MET A 57 2.02 5.00 -9.85
N GLY A 58 2.21 6.31 -9.87
CA GLY A 58 3.37 6.92 -10.55
C GLY A 58 3.17 8.41 -10.81
N PRO A 59 4.25 9.21 -10.94
CA PRO A 59 5.65 8.78 -11.06
C PRO A 59 6.33 8.45 -9.72
N ASP A 60 7.56 7.94 -9.83
CA ASP A 60 8.47 7.68 -8.71
C ASP A 60 8.80 8.99 -7.97
N LEU A 61 8.89 8.91 -6.65
CA LEU A 61 9.43 9.96 -5.80
C LEU A 61 10.96 9.90 -5.82
N ARG A 62 11.59 11.06 -6.02
CA ARG A 62 13.04 11.21 -5.93
C ARG A 62 13.41 11.70 -4.52
N ASN A 63 14.57 11.29 -4.02
CA ASN A 63 15.17 11.77 -2.76
C ASN A 63 14.29 11.58 -1.51
N ALA A 64 13.41 10.58 -1.50
CA ALA A 64 12.52 10.29 -0.38
C ALA A 64 12.94 8.98 0.30
N CYS A 65 13.01 8.97 1.63
CA CYS A 65 13.27 7.77 2.45
C CYS A 65 14.53 6.98 2.07
N GLY A 66 15.60 7.69 1.68
CA GLY A 66 16.84 7.05 1.23
C GLY A 66 16.72 6.36 -0.13
N ALA A 67 15.73 6.72 -0.96
CA ALA A 67 15.61 6.19 -2.31
C ALA A 67 16.80 6.62 -3.18
N ASP A 68 17.79 5.74 -3.25
CA ASP A 68 18.95 5.84 -4.12
C ASP A 68 19.14 4.56 -4.97
N GLY A 69 19.92 4.69 -6.04
CA GLY A 69 20.22 3.59 -6.97
C GLY A 69 18.97 2.95 -7.59
N GLU A 70 18.80 1.65 -7.37
CA GLU A 70 17.72 0.83 -7.92
C GLU A 70 16.46 0.79 -7.04
N TYR A 71 16.49 1.43 -5.86
CA TYR A 71 15.30 1.53 -5.01
C TYR A 71 14.32 2.54 -5.61
N ARG A 72 13.07 2.12 -5.75
CA ARG A 72 12.01 2.96 -6.32
C ARG A 72 10.92 3.13 -5.30
N LEU A 73 10.48 4.36 -5.11
CA LEU A 73 9.41 4.71 -4.18
C LEU A 73 8.30 5.44 -4.91
N ARG A 74 7.05 5.06 -4.66
CA ARG A 74 5.85 5.72 -5.18
C ARG A 74 4.90 5.92 -4.01
N GLN A 75 4.40 7.14 -3.84
CA GLN A 75 3.45 7.43 -2.78
C GLN A 75 2.30 8.29 -3.30
N ARG A 76 1.08 7.98 -2.85
CA ARG A 76 -0.13 8.78 -3.10
C ARG A 76 -0.90 8.87 -1.79
N ALA A 77 -0.96 10.08 -1.24
CA ALA A 77 -1.46 10.30 0.11
C ALA A 77 -0.80 9.31 1.10
N GLU A 78 -1.60 8.45 1.71
CA GLU A 78 -1.21 7.51 2.75
C GLU A 78 -0.81 6.12 2.21
N VAL A 79 -0.91 5.90 0.90
CA VAL A 79 -0.47 4.66 0.25
C VAL A 79 0.96 4.86 -0.23
N ARG A 80 1.88 4.07 0.31
CA ARG A 80 3.28 4.03 -0.08
C ARG A 80 3.59 2.66 -0.67
N CYS A 81 4.26 2.64 -1.82
CA CYS A 81 4.73 1.42 -2.46
C CYS A 81 6.18 1.58 -2.87
N SER A 82 6.99 0.57 -2.63
CA SER A 82 8.40 0.54 -2.99
C SER A 82 8.78 -0.72 -3.76
N TYR A 83 9.84 -0.61 -4.54
CA TYR A 83 10.55 -1.74 -5.13
C TYR A 83 12.02 -1.70 -4.71
N HIS A 84 12.52 -2.84 -4.25
CA HIS A 84 13.94 -3.06 -4.01
C HIS A 84 14.37 -4.37 -4.72
N PRO A 85 15.54 -4.43 -5.41
CA PRO A 85 15.95 -5.63 -6.14
C PRO A 85 16.03 -6.91 -5.30
N ARG A 86 16.38 -6.78 -4.01
CA ARG A 86 16.49 -7.93 -3.09
C ARG A 86 15.12 -8.42 -2.57
N ASP A 87 14.18 -7.50 -2.35
CA ASP A 87 12.95 -7.78 -1.58
C ASP A 87 11.69 -7.75 -2.44
N GLY A 88 11.79 -7.24 -3.67
CA GLY A 88 10.68 -7.10 -4.60
C GLY A 88 9.80 -5.90 -4.29
N HIS A 89 8.51 -6.02 -4.63
CA HIS A 89 7.52 -4.96 -4.43
C HIS A 89 6.85 -5.10 -3.07
N HIS A 90 6.75 -3.97 -2.38
CA HIS A 90 6.09 -3.83 -1.10
C HIS A 90 5.16 -2.60 -1.13
N CYS A 91 4.00 -2.68 -0.48
CA CYS A 91 3.14 -1.53 -0.24
C CYS A 91 2.64 -1.50 1.20
N ASP A 92 2.55 -0.30 1.76
CA ASP A 92 2.03 -0.02 3.08
C ASP A 92 1.02 1.12 3.07
N PHE A 93 -0.02 0.97 3.88
CA PHE A 93 -1.07 1.95 4.12
C PHE A 93 -1.84 1.56 5.38
N GLY A 94 -2.62 2.48 5.93
CA GLY A 94 -3.38 2.23 7.14
C GLY A 94 -4.64 3.07 7.27
N PHE A 95 -5.36 2.80 8.34
CA PHE A 95 -6.53 3.56 8.75
C PHE A 95 -6.56 3.76 10.26
N ASP A 96 -6.98 4.95 10.67
CA ASP A 96 -7.52 5.16 12.00
C ASP A 96 -8.90 4.47 12.06
N LEU A 97 -9.05 3.47 12.92
CA LEU A 97 -10.27 2.68 13.04
C LEU A 97 -11.35 3.37 13.89
N VAL A 98 -11.02 4.47 14.58
CA VAL A 98 -11.98 5.29 15.32
C VAL A 98 -12.63 6.31 14.38
N THR A 99 -11.82 6.95 13.52
CA THR A 99 -12.31 8.03 12.64
C THR A 99 -12.57 7.58 11.20
N GLY A 100 -12.05 6.43 10.78
CA GLY A 100 -12.08 5.96 9.40
C GLY A 100 -11.11 6.69 8.46
N ARG A 101 -10.29 7.62 8.98
CA ARG A 101 -9.33 8.39 8.17
C ARG A 101 -8.20 7.48 7.73
N SER A 102 -7.77 7.63 6.47
CA SER A 102 -6.54 7.01 6.00
C SER A 102 -5.34 7.61 6.74
N ILE A 103 -4.37 6.77 7.05
CA ILE A 103 -3.09 7.12 7.67
C ILE A 103 -1.97 6.31 7.02
N GLY A 104 -0.73 6.79 7.07
CA GLY A 104 0.43 6.06 6.57
C GLY A 104 0.55 4.68 7.22
N GLY A 105 1.04 3.70 6.46
CA GLY A 105 1.30 2.33 6.94
C GLY A 105 2.74 2.08 7.35
N SER A 106 3.63 3.05 7.14
CA SER A 106 5.05 2.98 7.48
C SER A 106 5.63 4.34 7.86
N VAL A 107 6.85 4.29 8.39
CA VAL A 107 7.70 5.46 8.65
C VAL A 107 9.01 5.24 7.90
N CYS A 108 9.64 6.34 7.53
CA CYS A 108 11.03 6.41 7.12
C CYS A 108 11.81 6.92 8.34
#